data_AF-A0A509BGB4-F1
#
_entry.id   AF-A0A509BGB4-F1
#
_cell.length_a   1.000
_cell.length_b   1.000
_cell.length_c   1.000
_cell.angle_alpha   90.00
_cell.angle_beta   90.00
_cell.angle_gamma   90.00
#
_symmetry.space_group_name_H-M   'P 1'
#
loop_
_entity.id
_entity.type
_entity.pdbx_description
1 polymer ?
#
loop_
_entity_poly.entity_id
_entity_poly.type
_entity_poly.pdbx_seq_one_letter_code
_entity_poly.pdbx_strand_id
1 'polypeptide(L)'
;MTCVDLAKLVAEYHDLIHTFPILQPKTIVKLFDAIDAWRKPQRVEQIALTSEADVRGRTGFEASDYPQGRWLREAWQVAQAVPTKEVVEAGFKGIEIREELTKRRIAAVANWKEKRCPNPAS
;
A
#
# COMPACT_ATOMS: atom_id res chain seq x y z
N MET A 1 -17.37 -6.84 11.32
CA MET A 1 -16.23 -7.31 10.49
C MET A 1 -15.89 -8.68 11.01
N THR A 2 -16.11 -9.73 10.23
CA THR A 2 -15.78 -11.09 10.68
C THR A 2 -14.28 -11.31 10.53
N CYS A 3 -13.65 -12.11 11.40
CA CYS A 3 -12.23 -12.46 11.26
C CYS A 3 -11.91 -13.12 9.91
N VAL A 4 -12.91 -13.76 9.29
CA VAL A 4 -12.77 -14.48 8.01
C VAL A 4 -12.42 -13.54 6.86
N ASP A 5 -13.00 -12.34 6.81
CA ASP A 5 -12.75 -11.40 5.71
C ASP A 5 -11.33 -10.82 5.75
N LEU A 6 -10.77 -10.64 6.95
CA LEU A 6 -9.41 -10.15 7.12
C LEU A 6 -8.39 -11.24 6.79
N ALA A 7 -8.61 -12.47 7.27
CA ALA A 7 -7.71 -13.59 7.02
C ALA A 7 -7.54 -13.90 5.52
N LYS A 8 -8.61 -13.80 4.73
CA LYS A 8 -8.55 -13.97 3.27
C LYS A 8 -7.69 -12.91 2.59
N LEU A 9 -7.90 -11.63 2.93
CA LEU A 9 -7.12 -10.53 2.36
C LEU A 9 -5.64 -10.65 2.71
N VAL A 10 -5.33 -10.99 3.97
CA VAL A 10 -3.95 -11.17 4.40
C VAL A 10 -3.31 -12.35 3.66
N ALA A 11 -3.99 -13.51 3.59
CA ALA A 11 -3.49 -14.66 2.85
C ALA A 11 -3.23 -14.36 1.37
N GLU A 12 -4.08 -13.55 0.73
CA GLU A 12 -3.94 -13.20 -0.69
C GLU A 12 -2.82 -12.18 -0.95
N TYR A 13 -2.61 -11.21 -0.07
CA TYR A 13 -1.74 -10.06 -0.36
C TYR A 13 -0.43 -10.03 0.45
N HIS A 14 -0.25 -10.86 1.48
CA HIS A 14 0.99 -10.87 2.27
C HIS A 14 2.23 -11.18 1.41
N ASP A 15 2.12 -12.11 0.46
CA ASP A 15 3.16 -12.44 -0.52
C ASP A 15 3.61 -11.25 -1.36
N LEU A 16 2.65 -10.39 -1.70
CA LEU A 16 2.91 -9.17 -2.46
C LEU A 16 3.74 -8.17 -1.65
N ILE A 17 3.59 -8.15 -0.32
CA ILE A 17 4.37 -7.25 0.55
C ILE A 17 5.84 -7.67 0.60
N HIS A 18 6.16 -8.97 0.56
CA HIS A 18 7.55 -9.41 0.49
C HIS A 18 8.27 -8.90 -0.76
N THR A 19 7.52 -8.70 -1.86
CA THR A 19 8.01 -8.16 -3.13
C THR A 19 7.79 -6.65 -3.28
N PHE A 20 7.44 -5.93 -2.20
CA PHE A 20 7.11 -4.50 -2.24
C PHE A 20 8.11 -3.64 -3.04
N PRO A 21 9.44 -3.82 -2.92
CA PRO A 21 10.41 -3.03 -3.67
C PRO A 21 10.22 -3.10 -5.17
N ILE A 22 9.84 -4.24 -5.74
CA ILE A 22 9.71 -4.41 -7.20
C ILE A 22 8.33 -4.00 -7.74
N LEU A 23 7.35 -3.73 -6.86
CA LEU A 23 5.99 -3.39 -7.27
C LEU A 23 5.94 -2.05 -8.00
N GLN A 24 5.20 -1.99 -9.11
CA GLN A 24 4.93 -0.72 -9.77
C GLN A 24 4.04 0.17 -8.88
N PRO A 25 4.20 1.51 -8.89
CA PRO A 25 3.37 2.43 -8.10
C PRO A 25 1.86 2.22 -8.32
N LYS A 26 1.47 1.94 -9.57
CA LYS A 26 0.08 1.58 -9.92
C LYS A 26 -0.40 0.31 -9.18
N THR A 27 0.46 -0.69 -9.03
CA THR A 27 0.15 -1.93 -8.31
C THR A 27 -0.01 -1.66 -6.81
N ILE A 28 0.82 -0.79 -6.23
CA ILE A 28 0.70 -0.39 -4.83
C ILE A 28 -0.64 0.32 -4.56
N VAL A 29 -1.05 1.25 -5.44
CA VAL A 29 -2.36 1.92 -5.29
C VAL A 29 -3.53 0.93 -5.46
N LYS A 30 -3.44 0.00 -6.43
CA LYS A 30 -4.42 -1.08 -6.59
C LYS A 30 -4.53 -1.99 -5.37
N LEU A 31 -3.40 -2.28 -4.71
CA LEU A 31 -3.41 -3.04 -3.47
C LEU A 31 -4.26 -2.32 -2.41
N PHE A 32 -4.13 -1.00 -2.26
CA PHE A 32 -4.96 -0.23 -1.32
C PHE A 32 -6.45 -0.27 -1.65
N ASP A 33 -6.82 -0.29 -2.94
CA ASP A 33 -8.20 -0.53 -3.38
C ASP A 33 -8.67 -1.94 -2.99
N ALA A 34 -7.86 -2.96 -3.30
CA ALA A 34 -8.21 -4.36 -3.08
C ALA A 34 -8.43 -4.70 -1.60
N ILE A 35 -7.61 -4.12 -0.72
CA ILE A 35 -7.76 -4.30 0.73
C ILE A 35 -8.79 -3.35 1.34
N ASP A 36 -9.44 -2.49 0.55
CA ASP A 36 -10.41 -1.48 1.00
C ASP A 36 -9.81 -0.53 2.06
N ALA A 37 -8.54 -0.15 1.89
CA ALA A 37 -7.81 0.70 2.82
C ALA A 37 -8.43 2.11 2.93
N TRP A 38 -9.02 2.61 1.85
CA TRP A 38 -9.67 3.94 1.83
C TRP A 38 -10.79 4.08 2.84
N ARG A 39 -11.52 2.99 3.10
CA ARG A 39 -12.58 2.94 4.10
C ARG A 39 -12.09 2.38 5.43
N LYS A 40 -11.07 1.51 5.40
CA LYS A 40 -10.54 0.79 6.56
C LYS A 40 -9.01 0.90 6.61
N PRO A 41 -8.46 2.08 6.94
CA PRO A 41 -7.01 2.33 6.93
C PRO A 41 -6.22 1.37 7.82
N GLN A 42 -6.83 0.86 8.91
CA GLN A 42 -6.23 -0.13 9.79
C GLN A 42 -5.82 -1.43 9.09
N ARG A 43 -6.37 -1.75 7.90
CA ARG A 43 -6.00 -2.95 7.15
C ARG A 43 -4.58 -2.89 6.60
N VAL A 44 -4.06 -1.70 6.33
CA VAL A 44 -2.66 -1.49 5.93
C VAL A 44 -1.74 -1.95 7.06
N GLU A 45 -2.05 -1.55 8.29
CA GLU A 45 -1.29 -1.93 9.49
C GLU A 45 -1.36 -3.44 9.73
N GLN A 46 -2.56 -4.02 9.64
CA GLN A 46 -2.78 -5.46 9.84
C GLN A 46 -1.99 -6.30 8.84
N ILE A 47 -1.96 -5.90 7.56
CA ILE A 47 -1.16 -6.57 6.54
C ILE A 47 0.34 -6.41 6.83
N ALA A 48 0.81 -5.20 7.14
CA ALA A 48 2.22 -4.98 7.46
C ALA A 48 2.69 -5.85 8.65
N LEU A 49 1.91 -5.89 9.73
CA LEU A 49 2.22 -6.69 10.92
C LEU A 49 2.19 -8.19 10.64
N THR A 50 1.22 -8.65 9.84
CA THR A 50 1.10 -10.09 9.58
C THR A 50 2.22 -10.57 8.65
N SER A 51 2.60 -9.78 7.64
CA SER A 51 3.75 -10.09 6.79
C SER A 51 5.08 -10.04 7.55
N GLU A 52 5.24 -9.12 8.51
CA GLU A 52 6.41 -9.09 9.40
C GLU A 52 6.47 -10.32 10.32
N ALA A 53 5.32 -10.73 10.87
CA ALA A 53 5.21 -11.92 11.69
C ALA A 53 5.51 -13.21 10.92
N ASP A 54 5.13 -13.32 9.64
CA ASP A 54 5.46 -14.49 8.80
C ASP A 54 6.98 -14.69 8.65
N VAL A 55 7.73 -13.60 8.42
CA VAL A 55 9.18 -13.66 8.31
C VAL A 55 9.81 -14.06 9.65
N ARG A 56 9.39 -13.41 10.73
CA ARG A 56 9.97 -13.63 12.07
C ARG A 56 9.54 -14.93 12.74
N GLY A 57 8.45 -15.53 12.30
CA GLY A 57 7.96 -16.81 12.82
C GLY A 57 8.81 -18.01 12.39
N ARG A 58 9.74 -17.82 11.45
CA ARG A 58 10.69 -18.84 11.01
C ARG A 58 11.88 -18.88 11.95
N THR A 59 12.24 -20.08 12.43
CA THR A 59 13.39 -20.28 13.33
C THR A 59 14.66 -19.62 12.77
N GLY A 60 15.29 -18.75 13.55
CA GLY A 60 16.49 -18.02 13.16
C GLY A 60 16.26 -16.68 12.47
N PHE A 61 15.00 -16.24 12.29
CA PHE A 61 14.63 -14.96 11.69
C PHE A 61 13.96 -14.00 12.69
N GLU A 62 14.01 -14.29 13.99
CA GLU A 62 13.26 -13.57 15.03
C GLU A 62 13.65 -12.08 15.10
N ALA A 63 14.89 -11.74 14.72
CA ALA A 63 15.42 -10.38 14.69
C ALA A 63 15.53 -9.79 13.26
N SER A 64 14.97 -10.46 12.25
CA SER A 64 15.07 -9.97 10.87
C SER A 64 14.37 -8.62 10.71
N ASP A 65 15.09 -7.67 10.12
CA ASP A 65 14.51 -6.40 9.72
C ASP A 65 13.52 -6.63 8.58
N TYR A 66 12.39 -5.94 8.65
CA TYR A 66 11.30 -6.04 7.67
C TYR A 66 10.93 -4.65 7.14
N PRO A 67 11.78 -4.03 6.30
CA PRO A 67 11.55 -2.69 5.78
C PRO A 67 10.28 -2.59 4.92
N GLN A 68 9.82 -3.69 4.33
CA GLN A 68 8.63 -3.74 3.49
C GLN A 68 7.36 -3.29 4.24
N GLY A 69 7.23 -3.66 5.51
CA GLY A 69 6.14 -3.18 6.35
C GLY A 69 6.18 -1.66 6.58
N ARG A 70 7.39 -1.08 6.72
CA ARG A 70 7.55 0.38 6.87
C ARG A 70 7.21 1.10 5.57
N TRP A 71 7.71 0.59 4.44
CA TRP A 71 7.44 1.12 3.11
C TRP A 71 5.95 1.09 2.76
N LEU A 72 5.23 0.01 3.10
CA LEU A 72 3.78 -0.08 2.88
C LEU A 72 3.03 1.04 3.64
N ARG A 73 3.40 1.29 4.90
CA ARG A 73 2.80 2.34 5.75
C ARG A 73 3.11 3.74 5.21
N GLU A 74 4.34 4.01 4.82
CA GLU A 74 4.73 5.30 4.23
C GLU A 74 4.01 5.55 2.90
N ALA A 75 3.97 4.56 2.01
CA ALA A 75 3.27 4.65 0.74
C ALA A 75 1.77 4.95 0.93
N TRP A 76 1.16 4.33 1.94
CA TRP A 76 -0.22 4.60 2.31
C TRP A 76 -0.43 6.05 2.73
N GLN A 77 0.42 6.58 3.61
CA GLN A 77 0.34 7.98 4.04
C GLN A 77 0.44 8.95 2.85
N VAL A 78 1.37 8.70 1.92
CA VAL A 78 1.53 9.49 0.71
C VAL A 78 0.29 9.44 -0.18
N ALA A 79 -0.28 8.26 -0.39
CA ALA A 79 -1.47 8.10 -1.22
C ALA A 79 -2.72 8.70 -0.56
N GLN A 80 -2.86 8.59 0.75
CA GLN A 80 -3.96 9.16 1.51
C GLN A 80 -3.91 10.70 1.56
N ALA A 81 -2.72 11.29 1.54
CA ALA A 81 -2.53 12.74 1.60
C ALA A 81 -2.96 13.47 0.31
N VAL A 82 -3.23 12.76 -0.79
CA VAL A 82 -3.66 13.39 -2.04
C VAL A 82 -5.04 14.04 -1.86
N PRO A 83 -5.16 15.38 -2.01
CA PRO A 83 -6.37 16.10 -1.68
C PRO A 83 -7.43 15.96 -2.78
N THR A 84 -8.59 15.40 -2.43
CA THR A 84 -9.75 15.33 -3.35
C THR A 84 -10.24 16.72 -3.77
N LYS A 85 -10.10 17.72 -2.90
CA LYS A 85 -10.54 19.10 -3.16
C LYS A 85 -9.85 19.70 -4.39
N GLU A 86 -8.54 19.50 -4.54
CA GLU A 86 -7.78 20.00 -5.70
C GLU A 86 -8.16 19.29 -7.02
N VAL A 87 -8.73 18.07 -6.94
CA VAL A 87 -9.27 17.38 -8.12
C VAL A 87 -10.57 18.03 -8.55
N VAL A 88 -11.45 18.35 -7.60
CA VAL A 88 -12.72 19.02 -7.89
C VAL A 88 -12.49 20.46 -8.39
N GLU A 89 -11.57 21.19 -7.78
CA GLU A 89 -11.20 22.56 -8.19
C GLU A 89 -10.55 22.60 -9.58
N ALA A 90 -9.86 21.53 -9.99
CA ALA A 90 -9.35 21.37 -11.35
C ALA A 90 -10.44 21.09 -12.40
N GLY A 91 -11.72 21.01 -11.99
CA GLY A 91 -12.88 20.95 -12.89
C GLY A 91 -13.39 19.55 -13.22
N PHE A 92 -12.79 18.50 -12.65
CA PHE A 92 -13.25 17.12 -12.85
C PHE A 92 -14.60 16.86 -12.17
N LYS A 93 -15.47 16.06 -12.82
CA LYS A 93 -16.83 15.81 -12.31
C LYS A 93 -17.21 14.33 -12.34
N GLY A 94 -18.09 13.93 -11.43
CA GLY A 94 -18.65 12.58 -11.39
C GLY A 94 -17.58 11.49 -11.33
N ILE A 95 -17.60 10.56 -12.29
CA ILE A 95 -16.65 9.43 -12.37
C ILE A 95 -15.21 9.88 -12.58
N GLU A 96 -15.00 11.01 -13.25
CA GLU A 96 -13.67 11.52 -13.58
C GLU A 96 -12.89 11.95 -12.33
N ILE A 97 -13.58 12.35 -11.26
CA ILE A 97 -12.95 12.67 -9.97
C ILE A 97 -12.20 11.45 -9.44
N ARG A 98 -12.82 10.26 -9.51
CA ARG A 98 -12.20 9.03 -9.00
C ARG A 98 -11.00 8.64 -9.85
N GLU A 99 -11.12 8.74 -11.16
CA GLU A 99 -10.04 8.40 -12.09
C GLU A 99 -8.84 9.33 -11.89
N GLU A 100 -9.09 10.62 -11.81
CA GLU A 100 -8.05 11.62 -11.61
C GLU A 100 -7.41 11.51 -10.23
N LEU A 101 -8.20 11.33 -9.17
CA LEU A 101 -7.68 11.10 -7.83
C LEU A 101 -6.77 9.86 -7.79
N THR A 102 -7.15 8.80 -8.49
CA THR A 102 -6.32 7.58 -8.62
C THR A 102 -5.02 7.88 -9.36
N LYS A 103 -5.05 8.64 -10.47
CA LYS A 103 -3.84 9.05 -11.20
C LYS A 103 -2.89 9.86 -10.33
N ARG A 104 -3.41 10.85 -9.59
CA ARG A 104 -2.60 11.69 -8.70
C ARG A 104 -1.97 10.89 -7.55
N ARG A 105 -2.70 9.93 -6.99
CA ARG A 105 -2.17 8.97 -5.99
C ARG A 105 -1.04 8.14 -6.53
N ILE A 106 -1.19 7.61 -7.75
CA ILE A 106 -0.12 6.84 -8.41
C ILE A 106 1.12 7.71 -8.60
N ALA A 107 0.96 8.95 -9.05
CA ALA A 107 2.07 9.88 -9.23
C ALA A 107 2.76 10.23 -7.90
N ALA A 108 1.99 10.48 -6.83
CA ALA A 108 2.53 10.76 -5.50
C ALA A 108 3.34 9.57 -4.96
N VAL A 109 2.79 8.35 -5.07
CA VAL A 109 3.47 7.12 -4.65
C VAL A 109 4.71 6.87 -5.51
N ALA A 110 4.68 7.14 -6.81
CA ALA A 110 5.85 7.00 -7.69
C ALA A 110 7.01 7.90 -7.23
N ASN A 111 6.73 9.19 -7.00
CA ASN A 111 7.72 10.16 -6.53
C ASN A 111 8.28 9.79 -5.15
N TRP A 112 7.43 9.32 -4.22
CA TRP A 112 7.90 8.80 -2.95
C TRP A 112 8.80 7.57 -3.13
N LYS A 113 8.40 6.62 -3.98
CA LYS A 113 9.11 5.35 -4.17
C LYS A 113 10.52 5.58 -4.71
N GLU A 114 10.68 6.46 -5.70
CA GLU A 114 11.98 6.86 -6.25
C GLU A 114 12.95 7.39 -5.18
N LYS A 115 12.43 8.05 -4.13
CA LYS A 115 13.23 8.67 -3.07
C LYS A 115 13.50 7.75 -1.88
N ARG A 116 12.63 6.76 -1.63
CA ARG A 116 12.58 6.02 -0.35
C ARG A 116 12.68 4.50 -0.48
N CYS A 117 12.38 3.96 -1.66
CA CYS A 117 12.36 2.52 -1.93
C CYS A 117 13.01 2.25 -3.30
N PRO A 118 14.35 2.33 -3.37
CA PRO A 118 15.05 2.00 -4.61
C PRO A 118 14.77 0.56 -4.99
N ASN A 119 14.45 0.33 -6.27
CA ASN A 119 14.40 -1.04 -6.80
C ASN A 119 15.76 -1.70 -6.54
N PRO A 120 15.80 -3.01 -6.18
CA PRO A 120 17.07 -3.74 -6.19
C PRO A 120 17.69 -3.55 -7.59
N ALA A 121 18.94 -3.07 -7.63
CA ALA A 121 19.67 -2.95 -8.87
C ALA A 121 19.70 -4.32 -9.56
N SER A 122 19.29 -4.36 -10.83
CA SER A 122 19.40 -5.55 -11.68
C SER A 122 20.85 -5.96 -11.87
#